data_AF-A0A4E0QIR4-F1
#
_entry.id   AF-A0A4E0QIR4-F1
#
_cell.length_a   1.000
_cell.length_b   1.000
_cell.length_c   1.000
_cell.angle_alpha   90.00
_cell.angle_beta   90.00
_cell.angle_gamma   90.00
#
_symmetry.space_group_name_H-M   'P 1'
#
loop_
_entity.id
_entity.type
_entity.pdbx_description
1 polymer ?
#
loop_
_entity_poly.entity_id
_entity_poly.type
_entity_poly.pdbx_seq_one_letter_code
_entity_poly.pdbx_strand_id
1 'polypeptide(L)'
;TGKRVIVLLDEYDTPIHAGHEYGYSSEIVVFMLNLLSGALRDNTELEKCVVTGILPLVFNSIFSDLNNMEVLSLLRPEFQDCFGFTETEIKQLSEDFSLTEIQLATLKAWYDGYLFGDRVIYNPWSVLNFLASSDRFPRPYWINTGSNALLRDLITHSETGFQAQIETLLAGGTIQTPLNENIVLRDLTTGDEQNIWNLLVFSGYLKPVNIILVPQRFHLLYELAIANFEVHSFYENTLQLWIKKTVGSQHLQDLLHSLMQADWKIFGKRLEKMVLSVLSYHDTAGDAPEQVYHAFVLGLLTHLSDRYIVRSNRES
;
A
#
# COMPACT_ATOMS: atom_id res chain seq x y z
N THR A 1 36.30 6.11 26.49
CA THR A 1 36.71 4.68 26.39
C THR A 1 37.53 4.37 25.14
N GLY A 2 37.70 5.31 24.18
CA GLY A 2 38.48 5.08 22.96
C GLY A 2 37.87 4.05 22.00
N LYS A 3 36.63 3.62 22.26
CA LYS A 3 35.89 2.68 21.43
C LYS A 3 34.94 3.44 20.53
N ARG A 4 34.97 3.12 19.24
CA ARG A 4 34.01 3.61 18.26
C ARG A 4 32.59 3.18 18.61
N VAL A 5 31.61 4.00 18.25
CA VAL A 5 30.18 3.85 18.57
C VAL A 5 29.44 3.14 17.45
N ILE A 6 28.38 2.42 17.81
CA ILE A 6 27.41 1.87 16.87
C ILE A 6 26.13 2.69 17.00
N VAL A 7 25.59 3.14 15.88
CA VAL A 7 24.31 3.85 15.82
C VAL A 7 23.26 2.89 15.28
N LEU A 8 22.16 2.73 16.02
CA LEU A 8 20.98 1.99 15.59
C LEU A 8 19.82 3.00 15.57
N LEU A 9 19.27 3.25 14.41
CA LEU A 9 18.15 4.17 14.23
C LEU A 9 16.97 3.41 13.65
N ASP A 10 15.93 3.28 14.45
CA ASP A 10 14.69 2.67 14.02
C ASP A 10 13.68 3.71 13.51
N GLU A 11 12.88 3.31 12.54
CA GLU A 11 11.82 4.12 11.91
C GLU A 11 12.23 5.57 11.65
N TYR A 12 13.35 5.77 10.95
CA TYR A 12 13.90 7.12 10.74
C TYR A 12 12.93 8.07 10.02
N ASP A 13 11.99 7.52 9.24
CA ASP A 13 11.02 8.23 8.41
C ASP A 13 9.72 8.59 9.13
N THR A 14 9.47 8.06 10.34
CA THR A 14 8.31 8.43 11.16
C THR A 14 8.13 9.95 11.35
N PRO A 15 9.17 10.74 11.70
CA PRO A 15 9.04 12.18 11.82
C PRO A 15 8.63 12.87 10.50
N ILE A 16 9.04 12.31 9.36
CA ILE A 16 8.72 12.86 8.03
C ILE A 16 7.25 12.61 7.70
N HIS A 17 6.75 11.40 7.97
CA HIS A 17 5.32 11.10 7.82
C HIS A 17 4.47 12.05 8.66
N ALA A 18 4.89 12.32 9.90
CA ALA A 18 4.24 13.32 10.75
C ALA A 18 4.33 14.73 10.15
N GLY A 19 5.47 15.11 9.57
CA GLY A 19 5.61 16.39 8.86
C GLY A 19 4.63 16.57 7.72
N HIS A 20 4.31 15.50 6.99
CA HIS A 20 3.26 15.54 5.97
C HIS A 20 1.87 15.76 6.58
N GLU A 21 1.54 14.97 7.61
CA GLU A 21 0.22 15.03 8.26
C GLU A 21 -0.07 16.41 8.88
N TYR A 22 0.96 17.05 9.44
CA TYR A 22 0.84 18.31 10.19
C TYR A 22 1.38 19.54 9.45
N GLY A 23 1.82 19.40 8.19
CA GLY A 23 2.19 20.52 7.32
C GLY A 23 3.57 21.15 7.56
N TYR A 24 4.54 20.38 8.07
CA TYR A 24 5.94 20.80 8.29
C TYR A 24 6.97 19.89 7.59
N SER A 25 6.60 19.23 6.49
CA SER A 25 7.44 18.28 5.74
C SER A 25 8.81 18.84 5.37
N SER A 26 8.88 20.10 4.91
CA SER A 26 10.14 20.70 4.48
C SER A 26 11.11 20.90 5.64
N GLU A 27 10.61 21.37 6.78
CA GLU A 27 11.37 21.62 7.99
C GLU A 27 11.93 20.33 8.58
N ILE A 28 11.10 19.30 8.71
CA ILE A 28 11.53 18.03 9.29
C ILE A 28 12.53 17.29 8.39
N VAL A 29 12.33 17.35 7.07
CA VAL A 29 13.29 16.78 6.11
C VAL A 29 14.65 17.47 6.27
N VAL A 30 14.69 18.81 6.28
CA VAL A 30 15.95 19.56 6.49
C VAL A 30 16.59 19.24 7.84
N PHE A 31 15.79 19.13 8.91
CA PHE A 31 16.29 18.76 10.23
C PHE A 31 16.91 17.35 10.23
N MET A 32 16.20 16.35 9.72
CA MET A 32 16.67 14.97 9.67
C MET A 32 17.92 14.82 8.81
N LEU A 33 17.97 15.51 7.67
CA LEU A 33 19.15 15.54 6.81
C LEU A 33 20.38 16.08 7.56
N ASN A 34 20.24 17.20 8.27
CA ASN A 34 21.33 17.79 9.04
C ASN A 34 21.78 16.90 10.21
N LEU A 35 20.83 16.30 10.92
CA LEU A 35 21.08 15.41 12.04
C LEU A 35 21.87 14.16 11.60
N LEU A 36 21.36 13.46 10.57
CA LEU A 36 21.97 12.23 10.08
C LEU A 36 23.32 12.50 9.42
N SER A 37 23.47 13.62 8.73
CA SER A 37 24.77 14.02 8.18
C SER A 37 25.79 14.27 9.27
N GLY A 38 25.46 15.05 10.29
CA GLY A 38 26.38 15.31 11.39
C GLY A 38 26.76 14.04 12.17
N ALA A 39 25.83 13.10 12.29
CA ALA A 39 26.07 11.85 13.01
C ALA A 39 26.86 10.81 12.20
N LEU A 40 26.65 10.74 10.88
CA LEU A 40 27.13 9.63 10.04
C LEU A 40 28.28 10.02 9.10
N ARG A 41 28.35 11.27 8.68
CA ARG A 41 29.36 11.76 7.75
C ARG A 41 30.64 12.14 8.50
N ASP A 42 31.78 11.65 8.03
CA ASP A 42 33.12 11.99 8.54
C ASP A 42 33.31 11.77 10.06
N ASN A 43 32.42 10.97 10.69
CA ASN A 43 32.47 10.69 12.12
C ASN A 43 33.50 9.60 12.41
N THR A 44 34.72 10.01 12.75
CA THR A 44 35.82 9.09 13.11
C THR A 44 35.54 8.20 14.32
N GLU A 45 34.58 8.59 15.16
CA GLU A 45 34.13 7.78 16.29
C GLU A 45 33.08 6.74 15.88
N LEU A 46 32.54 6.76 14.65
CA LEU A 46 31.53 5.79 14.20
C LEU A 46 32.18 4.48 13.70
N GLU A 47 31.73 3.34 14.25
CA GLU A 47 32.09 2.01 13.76
C GLU A 47 31.13 1.54 12.66
N LYS A 48 29.83 1.65 12.94
CA LYS A 48 28.74 1.16 12.07
C LYS A 48 27.44 1.88 12.38
N CYS A 49 26.62 2.07 11.37
CA CYS A 49 25.25 2.54 11.50
C CYS A 49 24.29 1.53 10.87
N VAL A 50 23.17 1.27 11.53
CA VAL A 50 22.02 0.56 10.96
C VAL A 50 20.82 1.47 11.08
N VAL A 51 20.15 1.69 9.95
CA VAL A 51 18.97 2.55 9.84
C VAL A 51 17.85 1.73 9.23
N THR A 52 16.67 1.76 9.85
CA THR A 52 15.46 1.10 9.35
C THR A 52 14.36 2.14 9.13
N GLY A 53 13.52 1.90 8.13
CA GLY A 53 12.42 2.74 7.72
C GLY A 53 11.63 2.07 6.59
N ILE A 54 10.49 2.65 6.24
CA ILE A 54 9.64 2.15 5.15
C ILE A 54 10.30 2.43 3.81
N LEU A 55 10.68 3.68 3.56
CA LEU A 55 11.30 4.05 2.29
C LEU A 55 12.82 3.96 2.39
N PRO A 56 13.51 3.55 1.31
CA PRO A 56 14.95 3.64 1.25
C PRO A 56 15.37 5.11 1.20
N LEU A 57 16.19 5.53 2.16
CA LEU A 57 16.78 6.87 2.22
C LEU A 57 17.88 6.98 1.17
N VAL A 58 17.62 7.67 0.07
CA VAL A 58 18.71 8.05 -0.84
C VAL A 58 19.25 9.41 -0.45
N PHE A 59 20.30 9.35 0.35
CA PHE A 59 21.17 10.48 0.62
C PHE A 59 21.86 11.02 -0.67
N ASN A 60 21.94 10.23 -1.74
CA ASN A 60 22.80 10.52 -2.90
C ASN A 60 22.44 11.80 -3.67
N SER A 61 21.21 12.31 -3.60
CA SER A 61 20.84 13.55 -4.32
C SER A 61 21.20 14.83 -3.53
N ILE A 62 21.38 14.73 -2.21
CA ILE A 62 21.69 15.86 -1.31
C ILE A 62 23.12 15.74 -0.75
N PHE A 63 23.65 14.52 -0.71
CA PHE A 63 25.00 14.17 -0.27
C PHE A 63 25.70 13.40 -1.39
N SER A 64 26.44 14.12 -2.23
CA SER A 64 27.41 13.52 -3.15
C SER A 64 28.50 12.70 -2.44
N ASP A 65 28.57 12.80 -1.10
CA ASP A 65 29.71 12.37 -0.30
C ASP A 65 29.39 11.24 0.70
N LEU A 66 28.11 10.83 0.87
CA LEU A 66 27.73 9.66 1.69
C LEU A 66 27.77 8.38 0.84
N ASN A 67 28.96 8.02 0.34
CA ASN A 67 29.16 6.89 -0.58
C ASN A 67 29.37 5.54 0.15
N ASN A 68 29.07 5.48 1.44
CA ASN A 68 29.36 4.35 2.34
C ASN A 68 28.10 3.65 2.88
N MET A 69 26.91 3.96 2.33
CA MET A 69 25.66 3.32 2.71
C MET A 69 25.24 2.26 1.70
N GLU A 70 24.95 1.06 2.20
CA GLU A 70 24.32 -0.01 1.42
C GLU A 70 22.82 -0.06 1.77
N VAL A 71 21.97 -0.04 0.73
CA VAL A 71 20.52 -0.20 0.89
C VAL A 71 20.18 -1.68 0.75
N LEU A 72 19.52 -2.22 1.78
CA LEU A 72 19.04 -3.59 1.85
C LEU A 72 17.52 -3.55 1.87
N SER A 73 16.92 -3.55 0.68
CA SER A 73 15.46 -3.47 0.53
C SER A 73 14.80 -4.85 0.57
N LEU A 74 13.47 -4.84 0.59
CA LEU A 74 12.62 -6.04 0.49
C LEU A 74 12.81 -6.84 -0.80
N LEU A 75 13.31 -6.18 -1.86
CA LEU A 75 13.50 -6.78 -3.19
C LEU A 75 14.81 -7.57 -3.27
N ARG A 76 15.63 -7.53 -2.22
CA ARG A 76 16.94 -8.17 -2.13
C ARG A 76 16.87 -9.49 -1.32
N PRO A 77 17.55 -10.56 -1.75
CA PRO A 77 17.46 -11.88 -1.11
C PRO A 77 18.21 -12.00 0.22
N GLU A 78 19.08 -11.06 0.60
CA GLU A 78 20.00 -11.18 1.73
C GLU A 78 19.29 -11.31 3.09
N PHE A 79 18.07 -10.78 3.23
CA PHE A 79 17.30 -10.78 4.49
C PHE A 79 15.85 -11.28 4.31
N GLN A 80 15.61 -12.05 3.25
CA GLN A 80 14.27 -12.43 2.83
C GLN A 80 13.47 -13.26 3.85
N ASP A 81 14.12 -13.87 4.84
CA ASP A 81 13.50 -14.66 5.91
C ASP A 81 13.49 -13.96 7.28
N CYS A 82 13.90 -12.68 7.35
CA CYS A 82 14.11 -11.98 8.62
C CYS A 82 12.94 -11.07 9.04
N PHE A 83 11.91 -10.90 8.20
CA PHE A 83 10.90 -9.84 8.34
C PHE A 83 9.50 -10.34 8.73
N GLY A 84 9.34 -11.64 9.00
CA GLY A 84 8.06 -12.22 9.39
C GLY A 84 8.14 -13.73 9.49
N PHE A 85 6.99 -14.41 9.46
CA PHE A 85 6.97 -15.87 9.48
C PHE A 85 7.10 -16.43 8.07
N THR A 86 7.91 -17.47 7.93
CA THR A 86 7.99 -18.28 6.71
C THR A 86 6.86 -19.30 6.64
N GLU A 87 6.62 -19.85 5.45
CA GLU A 87 5.68 -20.96 5.25
C GLU A 87 5.93 -22.15 6.21
N THR A 88 7.20 -22.47 6.45
CA THR A 88 7.60 -23.54 7.38
C THR A 88 7.22 -23.21 8.82
N GLU A 89 7.42 -21.96 9.25
CA GLU A 89 7.05 -21.52 10.61
C GLU A 89 5.53 -21.43 10.77
N ILE A 90 4.79 -20.99 9.74
CA ILE A 90 3.32 -21.03 9.75
C ILE A 90 2.81 -22.46 9.89
N LYS A 91 3.45 -23.42 9.21
CA LYS A 91 3.10 -24.84 9.36
C LYS A 91 3.37 -25.32 10.79
N GLN A 92 4.52 -24.96 11.38
CA GLN A 92 4.83 -25.32 12.76
C GLN A 92 3.82 -24.69 13.76
N LEU A 93 3.52 -23.40 13.60
CA LEU A 93 2.53 -22.70 14.42
C LEU A 93 1.13 -23.33 14.27
N SER A 94 0.78 -23.81 13.08
CA SER A 94 -0.47 -24.53 12.84
C SER A 94 -0.57 -25.79 13.70
N GLU A 95 0.52 -26.53 13.85
CA GLU A 95 0.59 -27.74 14.67
C GLU A 95 0.57 -27.38 16.16
N ASP A 96 1.43 -26.44 16.58
CA ASP A 96 1.59 -26.01 17.98
C ASP A 96 0.29 -25.44 18.57
N PHE A 97 -0.47 -24.69 17.77
CA PHE A 97 -1.75 -24.11 18.18
C PHE A 97 -2.96 -24.97 17.80
N SER A 98 -2.75 -26.15 17.23
CA SER A 98 -3.81 -27.06 16.79
C SER A 98 -4.86 -26.34 15.91
N LEU A 99 -4.39 -25.66 14.87
CA LEU A 99 -5.28 -25.03 13.89
C LEU A 99 -5.98 -26.10 13.06
N THR A 100 -7.26 -25.89 12.79
CA THR A 100 -7.99 -26.66 11.78
C THR A 100 -7.51 -26.29 10.38
N GLU A 101 -7.75 -27.15 9.38
CA GLU A 101 -7.45 -26.84 7.97
C GLU A 101 -8.11 -25.54 7.50
N ILE A 102 -9.34 -25.28 7.95
CA ILE A 102 -10.08 -24.05 7.64
C ILE A 102 -9.40 -22.83 8.27
N GLN A 103 -8.96 -22.92 9.53
CA GLN A 103 -8.25 -21.84 10.21
C GLN A 103 -6.90 -21.55 9.57
N LEU A 104 -6.16 -22.59 9.18
CA LEU A 104 -4.89 -22.43 8.47
C LEU A 104 -5.11 -21.75 7.11
N ALA A 105 -6.08 -22.23 6.32
CA ALA A 105 -6.42 -21.61 5.03
C ALA A 105 -6.85 -20.15 5.19
N THR A 106 -7.60 -19.84 6.25
CA THR A 106 -8.05 -18.48 6.58
C THR A 106 -6.89 -17.58 6.96
N LEU A 107 -6.00 -18.05 7.85
CA LEU A 107 -4.78 -17.35 8.25
C LEU A 107 -3.94 -17.02 7.02
N LYS A 108 -3.77 -17.98 6.12
CA LYS A 108 -3.02 -17.78 4.88
C LYS A 108 -3.63 -16.70 4.01
N ALA A 109 -4.91 -16.84 3.65
CA ALA A 109 -5.57 -15.86 2.80
C ALA A 109 -5.57 -14.42 3.36
N TRP A 110 -5.54 -14.26 4.68
CA TRP A 110 -5.56 -12.96 5.33
C TRP A 110 -4.19 -12.34 5.58
N TYR A 111 -3.17 -13.14 5.87
CA TYR A 111 -1.91 -12.63 6.43
C TYR A 111 -0.66 -13.09 5.66
N ASP A 112 -0.83 -13.82 4.57
CA ASP A 112 0.26 -14.17 3.64
C ASP A 112 0.67 -13.00 2.75
N GLY A 113 1.56 -13.29 1.79
CA GLY A 113 1.62 -12.51 0.57
C GLY A 113 2.74 -11.48 0.50
N TYR A 114 3.62 -11.36 1.49
CA TYR A 114 4.79 -10.50 1.31
C TYR A 114 5.87 -11.32 0.58
N LEU A 115 6.18 -10.97 -0.67
CA LEU A 115 7.27 -11.61 -1.42
C LEU A 115 8.57 -10.84 -1.16
N PHE A 116 9.44 -11.41 -0.34
CA PHE A 116 10.80 -10.90 -0.12
C PHE A 116 11.77 -11.84 -0.83
N GLY A 117 12.47 -11.33 -1.84
CA GLY A 117 13.26 -12.17 -2.74
C GLY A 117 12.41 -13.27 -3.39
N ASP A 118 12.70 -14.53 -3.05
CA ASP A 118 11.97 -15.71 -3.52
C ASP A 118 11.07 -16.37 -2.44
N ARG A 119 10.90 -15.71 -1.29
CA ARG A 119 10.16 -16.25 -0.15
C ARG A 119 8.87 -15.50 0.13
N VAL A 120 7.81 -16.28 0.36
CA VAL A 120 6.56 -15.77 0.93
C VAL A 120 6.72 -15.64 2.44
N ILE A 121 6.48 -14.43 2.92
CA ILE A 121 6.55 -14.04 4.31
C ILE A 121 5.17 -13.58 4.76
N TYR A 122 4.84 -13.94 6.00
CA TYR A 122 3.57 -13.64 6.64
C TYR A 122 3.75 -12.53 7.67
N ASN A 123 2.77 -11.63 7.77
CA ASN A 123 2.83 -10.53 8.72
C ASN A 123 2.85 -11.06 10.18
N PRO A 124 3.91 -10.80 10.97
CA PRO A 124 4.06 -11.40 12.28
C PRO A 124 3.01 -10.89 13.27
N TRP A 125 2.68 -9.60 13.22
CA TRP A 125 1.69 -9.00 14.11
C TRP A 125 0.30 -9.59 13.87
N SER A 126 -0.12 -9.69 12.61
CA SER A 126 -1.44 -10.22 12.28
C SER A 126 -1.59 -11.70 12.58
N VAL A 127 -0.54 -12.50 12.30
CA VAL A 127 -0.50 -13.93 12.66
C VAL A 127 -0.60 -14.13 14.17
N LEU A 128 0.21 -13.40 14.95
CA LEU A 128 0.20 -13.53 16.40
C LEU A 128 -1.15 -13.14 17.02
N ASN A 129 -1.78 -12.07 16.54
CA ASN A 129 -3.10 -11.66 17.03
C ASN A 129 -4.20 -12.67 16.65
N PHE A 130 -4.14 -13.23 15.44
CA PHE A 130 -5.06 -14.29 15.03
C PHE A 130 -4.95 -15.52 15.95
N LEU A 131 -3.73 -15.96 16.24
CA LEU A 131 -3.45 -17.11 17.12
C LEU A 131 -3.85 -16.83 18.58
N ALA A 132 -3.63 -15.60 19.05
CA ALA A 132 -3.98 -15.18 20.40
C ALA A 132 -5.50 -14.99 20.59
N SER A 133 -6.26 -14.76 19.52
CA SER A 133 -7.70 -14.59 19.60
C SER A 133 -8.41 -15.91 19.94
N SER A 134 -9.26 -15.87 20.97
CA SER A 134 -10.06 -17.03 21.39
C SER A 134 -10.99 -17.58 20.29
N ASP A 135 -11.49 -16.70 19.41
CA ASP A 135 -12.38 -17.09 18.31
C ASP A 135 -11.62 -17.43 17.01
N ARG A 136 -10.31 -17.10 16.96
CA ARG A 136 -9.47 -17.20 15.75
C ARG A 136 -10.18 -16.68 14.50
N PHE A 137 -10.92 -15.58 14.66
CA PHE A 137 -11.60 -14.93 13.56
C PHE A 137 -10.63 -13.94 12.88
N PRO A 138 -10.58 -13.94 11.53
CA PRO A 138 -9.69 -13.06 10.81
C PRO A 138 -10.14 -11.60 10.92
N ARG A 139 -9.18 -10.71 11.17
CA ARG A 139 -9.37 -9.26 11.32
C ARG A 139 -8.19 -8.51 10.71
N PRO A 140 -8.39 -7.23 10.33
CA PRO A 140 -7.30 -6.34 9.97
C PRO A 140 -6.52 -5.92 11.23
N TYR A 141 -5.60 -6.77 11.68
CA TYR A 141 -4.82 -6.56 12.91
C TYR A 141 -3.69 -5.54 12.74
N TRP A 142 -2.97 -5.56 11.63
CA TRP A 142 -1.86 -4.65 11.31
C TRP A 142 -2.34 -3.34 10.67
N ILE A 143 -3.30 -3.41 9.74
CA ILE A 143 -3.81 -2.20 9.05
C ILE A 143 -4.34 -1.15 10.04
N ASN A 144 -4.83 -1.59 11.21
CA ASN A 144 -5.38 -0.70 12.23
C ASN A 144 -4.36 -0.15 13.24
N THR A 145 -3.07 -0.49 13.14
CA THR A 145 -2.05 -0.02 14.11
C THR A 145 -1.32 1.26 13.70
N GLY A 146 -1.34 1.66 12.43
CA GLY A 146 -0.59 2.80 11.91
C GLY A 146 -1.44 4.01 11.47
N SER A 147 -0.83 5.20 11.42
CA SER A 147 -1.42 6.37 10.74
C SER A 147 -1.33 6.14 9.22
N ASN A 148 -2.41 5.66 8.62
CA ASN A 148 -2.50 5.47 7.17
C ASN A 148 -3.04 6.72 6.46
N ALA A 149 -2.99 7.89 7.12
CA ALA A 149 -3.56 9.13 6.61
C ALA A 149 -2.91 9.54 5.28
N LEU A 150 -1.58 9.50 5.19
CA LEU A 150 -0.82 9.78 3.97
C LEU A 150 -1.24 8.86 2.83
N LEU A 151 -1.28 7.54 3.06
CA LEU A 151 -1.64 6.57 2.02
C LEU A 151 -3.07 6.77 1.53
N ARG A 152 -4.02 6.99 2.45
CA ARG A 152 -5.40 7.28 2.10
C ARG A 152 -5.50 8.54 1.26
N ASP A 153 -4.78 9.59 1.65
CA ASP A 153 -4.75 10.86 0.91
C ASP A 153 -4.24 10.66 -0.52
N LEU A 154 -3.08 10.00 -0.67
CA LEU A 154 -2.48 9.69 -1.97
C LEU A 154 -3.41 8.87 -2.85
N ILE A 155 -4.00 7.78 -2.34
CA ILE A 155 -4.92 6.93 -3.11
C ILE A 155 -6.15 7.72 -3.60
N THR A 156 -6.62 8.70 -2.82
CA THR A 156 -7.85 9.45 -3.11
C THR A 156 -7.67 10.72 -3.94
N HIS A 157 -6.45 11.26 -4.02
CA HIS A 157 -6.15 12.51 -4.73
C HIS A 157 -5.26 12.31 -5.97
N SER A 158 -5.05 11.05 -6.40
CA SER A 158 -4.24 10.73 -7.59
C SER A 158 -5.00 10.93 -8.92
N GLU A 159 -4.24 11.03 -10.01
CA GLU A 159 -4.77 11.22 -11.37
C GLU A 159 -5.63 10.04 -11.86
N THR A 160 -6.43 10.28 -12.90
CA THR A 160 -7.38 9.29 -13.46
C THR A 160 -6.72 7.97 -13.87
N GLY A 161 -5.46 8.03 -14.35
CA GLY A 161 -4.67 6.84 -14.70
C GLY A 161 -4.35 5.95 -13.49
N PHE A 162 -3.93 6.55 -12.38
CA PHE A 162 -3.72 5.87 -11.11
C PHE A 162 -5.00 5.20 -10.58
N GLN A 163 -6.15 5.87 -10.69
CA GLN A 163 -7.42 5.32 -10.22
C GLN A 163 -7.79 4.03 -10.96
N ALA A 164 -7.64 4.00 -12.28
CA ALA A 164 -7.87 2.79 -13.09
C ALA A 164 -6.98 1.60 -12.70
N GLN A 165 -5.74 1.88 -12.28
CA GLN A 165 -4.80 0.88 -11.79
C GLN A 165 -5.23 0.34 -10.41
N ILE A 166 -5.68 1.21 -9.50
CA ILE A 166 -6.24 0.80 -8.20
C ILE A 166 -7.49 -0.08 -8.38
N GLU A 167 -8.34 0.23 -9.35
CA GLU A 167 -9.53 -0.57 -9.67
C GLU A 167 -9.17 -1.96 -10.19
N THR A 168 -8.16 -2.02 -11.06
CA THR A 168 -7.61 -3.30 -11.56
C THR A 168 -7.10 -4.15 -10.40
N LEU A 169 -6.36 -3.55 -9.47
CA LEU A 169 -5.87 -4.22 -8.26
C LEU A 169 -7.00 -4.71 -7.37
N LEU A 170 -8.03 -3.90 -7.13
CA LEU A 170 -9.20 -4.26 -6.32
C LEU A 170 -10.03 -5.39 -6.92
N ALA A 171 -10.08 -5.47 -8.26
CA ALA A 171 -10.71 -6.58 -8.98
C ALA A 171 -9.89 -7.89 -8.90
N GLY A 172 -8.72 -7.88 -8.25
CA GLY A 172 -7.81 -9.02 -8.14
C GLY A 172 -6.85 -9.14 -9.33
N GLY A 173 -6.77 -8.13 -10.19
CA GLY A 173 -5.80 -8.05 -11.27
C GLY A 173 -4.42 -7.58 -10.80
N THR A 174 -3.52 -7.40 -11.75
CA THR A 174 -2.15 -6.94 -11.53
C THR A 174 -1.87 -5.68 -12.34
N ILE A 175 -0.87 -4.91 -11.91
CA ILE A 175 -0.35 -3.76 -12.65
C ILE A 175 1.14 -3.94 -12.91
N GLN A 176 1.66 -3.31 -13.97
CA GLN A 176 3.08 -3.32 -14.27
C GLN A 176 3.66 -1.93 -14.11
N THR A 177 4.65 -1.79 -13.23
CA THR A 177 5.33 -0.53 -12.97
C THR A 177 6.81 -0.80 -12.69
N PRO A 178 7.74 0.07 -13.11
CA PRO A 178 9.09 -0.03 -12.58
C PRO A 178 9.06 0.19 -11.07
N LEU A 179 10.07 -0.27 -10.35
CA LEU A 179 10.28 0.12 -8.95
C LEU A 179 11.63 0.80 -8.84
N ASN A 180 11.68 1.84 -8.02
CA ASN A 180 12.90 2.57 -7.74
C ASN A 180 13.26 2.40 -6.27
N GLU A 181 14.33 1.65 -5.99
CA GLU A 181 14.90 1.56 -4.64
C GLU A 181 15.59 2.85 -4.20
N ASN A 182 15.66 3.86 -5.07
CA ASN A 182 16.36 5.11 -4.84
C ASN A 182 15.46 6.36 -4.71
N ILE A 183 14.34 6.25 -4.01
CA ILE A 183 13.38 7.37 -3.90
C ILE A 183 13.95 8.44 -2.99
N VAL A 184 13.81 9.68 -3.44
CA VAL A 184 14.06 10.84 -2.58
C VAL A 184 12.75 11.17 -1.89
N LEU A 185 12.76 11.07 -0.57
CA LEU A 185 11.64 11.33 0.33
C LEU A 185 10.92 12.68 0.09
N ARG A 186 11.63 13.71 -0.35
CA ARG A 186 11.05 15.02 -0.73
C ARG A 186 10.10 14.92 -1.93
N ASP A 187 10.30 13.93 -2.78
CA ASP A 187 9.53 13.73 -4.01
C ASP A 187 8.24 12.93 -3.75
N LEU A 188 7.98 12.51 -2.50
CA LEU A 188 6.69 11.97 -2.10
C LEU A 188 5.57 13.02 -2.17
N THR A 189 5.91 14.29 -1.96
CA THR A 189 4.95 15.40 -2.01
C THR A 189 4.73 15.97 -3.41
N THR A 190 5.47 15.50 -4.42
CA THR A 190 5.36 16.05 -5.80
C THR A 190 4.24 15.40 -6.62
N GLY A 191 3.53 14.41 -6.07
CA GLY A 191 2.42 13.73 -6.76
C GLY A 191 2.86 12.81 -7.90
N ASP A 192 4.13 12.40 -7.93
CA ASP A 192 4.61 11.42 -8.90
C ASP A 192 4.02 10.04 -8.57
N GLU A 193 3.17 9.52 -9.45
CA GLU A 193 2.53 8.19 -9.33
C GLU A 193 3.56 7.10 -9.02
N GLN A 194 4.76 7.21 -9.59
CA GLN A 194 5.84 6.24 -9.39
C GLN A 194 6.27 6.13 -7.93
N ASN A 195 6.32 7.26 -7.23
CA ASN A 195 6.69 7.32 -5.82
C ASN A 195 5.59 6.73 -4.93
N ILE A 196 4.32 6.88 -5.34
CA ILE A 196 3.18 6.27 -4.66
C ILE A 196 3.26 4.74 -4.79
N TRP A 197 3.51 4.20 -5.99
CA TRP A 197 3.65 2.76 -6.20
C TRP A 197 4.78 2.17 -5.37
N ASN A 198 5.93 2.85 -5.36
CA ASN A 198 7.04 2.42 -4.52
C ASN A 198 6.67 2.43 -3.04
N LEU A 199 6.05 3.51 -2.54
CA LEU A 199 5.61 3.58 -1.15
C LEU A 199 4.66 2.43 -0.81
N LEU A 200 3.70 2.13 -1.68
CA LEU A 200 2.76 1.03 -1.47
C LEU A 200 3.46 -0.34 -1.44
N VAL A 201 4.48 -0.58 -2.28
CA VAL A 201 5.27 -1.82 -2.21
C VAL A 201 6.10 -1.87 -0.92
N PHE A 202 6.85 -0.82 -0.62
CA PHE A 202 7.78 -0.82 0.51
C PHE A 202 7.09 -0.80 1.88
N SER A 203 5.86 -0.28 1.94
CA SER A 203 4.99 -0.34 3.13
C SER A 203 4.17 -1.63 3.20
N GLY A 204 4.24 -2.52 2.21
CA GLY A 204 3.56 -3.81 2.24
C GLY A 204 2.09 -3.78 1.82
N TYR A 205 1.63 -2.72 1.17
CA TYR A 205 0.28 -2.62 0.60
C TYR A 205 0.19 -3.28 -0.79
N LEU A 206 1.33 -3.44 -1.46
CA LEU A 206 1.46 -4.21 -2.70
C LEU A 206 2.60 -5.22 -2.58
N LYS A 207 2.47 -6.32 -3.32
CA LYS A 207 3.51 -7.34 -3.46
C LYS A 207 3.93 -7.49 -4.91
N PRO A 208 5.22 -7.67 -5.20
CA PRO A 208 5.64 -8.18 -6.50
C PRO A 208 5.18 -9.63 -6.64
N VAL A 209 4.62 -9.98 -7.80
CA VAL A 209 4.25 -11.36 -8.16
C VAL A 209 5.10 -11.89 -9.32
N ASN A 210 5.70 -11.00 -10.10
CA ASN A 210 6.60 -11.33 -11.20
C ASN A 210 7.57 -10.18 -11.48
N ILE A 211 8.74 -10.51 -12.02
CA ILE A 211 9.77 -9.53 -12.41
C ILE A 211 10.11 -9.73 -13.87
N ILE A 212 9.91 -8.69 -14.67
CA ILE A 212 10.12 -8.69 -16.11
C ILE A 212 11.36 -7.84 -16.42
N LEU A 213 12.41 -8.50 -16.92
CA LEU A 213 13.57 -7.80 -17.45
C LEU A 213 13.24 -7.23 -18.83
N VAL A 214 13.38 -5.92 -19.00
CA VAL A 214 13.24 -5.26 -20.32
C VAL A 214 14.64 -4.96 -20.87
N PRO A 215 15.20 -5.82 -21.74
CA PRO A 215 16.61 -5.76 -22.11
C PRO A 215 16.99 -4.47 -22.85
N GLN A 216 16.03 -3.88 -23.56
CA GLN A 216 16.24 -2.69 -24.39
C GLN A 216 16.36 -1.39 -23.57
N ARG A 217 15.88 -1.39 -22.32
CA ARG A 217 15.87 -0.20 -21.44
C ARG A 217 16.69 -0.38 -20.17
N PHE A 218 17.30 -1.55 -19.97
CA PHE A 218 18.07 -1.90 -18.77
C PHE A 218 17.31 -1.61 -17.46
N HIS A 219 15.98 -1.75 -17.46
CA HIS A 219 15.16 -1.62 -16.27
C HIS A 219 14.33 -2.87 -16.01
N LEU A 220 13.97 -3.05 -14.74
CA LEU A 220 13.07 -4.09 -14.27
C LEU A 220 11.66 -3.51 -14.19
N LEU A 221 10.69 -4.25 -14.72
CA LEU A 221 9.28 -4.01 -14.46
C LEU A 221 8.79 -5.05 -13.47
N TYR A 222 8.00 -4.59 -12.51
CA TYR A 222 7.42 -5.44 -11.49
C TYR A 222 5.92 -5.55 -11.77
N GLU A 223 5.45 -6.79 -11.84
CA GLU A 223 4.03 -7.07 -11.81
C GLU A 223 3.59 -7.06 -10.34
N LEU A 224 2.67 -6.17 -9.99
CA LEU A 224 2.24 -5.93 -8.62
C LEU A 224 0.80 -6.36 -8.41
N ALA A 225 0.52 -6.91 -7.22
CA ALA A 225 -0.82 -7.27 -6.75
C ALA A 225 -1.04 -6.76 -5.33
N ILE A 226 -2.31 -6.70 -4.89
CA ILE A 226 -2.64 -6.51 -3.47
C ILE A 226 -2.11 -7.70 -2.67
N ALA A 227 -1.52 -7.42 -1.51
CA ALA A 227 -0.76 -8.42 -0.76
C ALA A 227 -1.64 -9.61 -0.30
N ASN A 228 -2.75 -9.33 0.38
CA ASN A 228 -3.65 -10.30 1.01
C ASN A 228 -5.02 -9.67 1.32
N PHE A 229 -5.95 -10.42 1.94
CA PHE A 229 -7.28 -9.89 2.29
C PHE A 229 -7.26 -8.78 3.35
N GLU A 230 -6.31 -8.79 4.28
CA GLU A 230 -6.19 -7.70 5.24
C GLU A 230 -5.92 -6.36 4.51
N VAL A 231 -4.96 -6.35 3.58
CA VAL A 231 -4.62 -5.17 2.79
C VAL A 231 -5.74 -4.83 1.80
N HIS A 232 -6.41 -5.82 1.19
CA HIS A 232 -7.56 -5.57 0.33
C HIS A 232 -8.67 -4.80 1.07
N SER A 233 -8.94 -5.18 2.33
CA SER A 233 -9.92 -4.50 3.18
C SER A 233 -9.57 -3.02 3.44
N PHE A 234 -8.27 -2.67 3.45
CA PHE A 234 -7.82 -1.29 3.57
C PHE A 234 -8.20 -0.46 2.34
N TYR A 235 -7.96 -0.98 1.14
CA TYR A 235 -8.30 -0.28 -0.10
C TYR A 235 -9.82 -0.09 -0.22
N GLU A 236 -10.61 -1.13 0.05
CA GLU A 236 -12.07 -1.03 0.06
C GLU A 236 -12.54 0.03 1.06
N ASN A 237 -12.07 -0.02 2.30
CA ASN A 237 -12.44 0.94 3.33
C ASN A 237 -12.05 2.38 2.93
N THR A 238 -10.89 2.57 2.31
CA THR A 238 -10.41 3.88 1.85
C THR A 238 -11.34 4.47 0.79
N LEU A 239 -11.69 3.69 -0.24
CA LEU A 239 -12.61 4.15 -1.27
C LEU A 239 -14.01 4.42 -0.72
N GLN A 240 -14.52 3.56 0.16
CA GLN A 240 -15.82 3.78 0.81
C GLN A 240 -15.84 5.10 1.60
N LEU A 241 -14.78 5.40 2.34
CA LEU A 241 -14.65 6.66 3.08
C LEU A 241 -14.57 7.87 2.14
N TRP A 242 -13.84 7.74 1.03
CA TRP A 242 -13.75 8.80 0.02
C TRP A 242 -15.09 9.07 -0.64
N ILE A 243 -15.79 8.04 -1.14
CA ILE A 243 -17.14 8.18 -1.70
C ILE A 243 -18.08 8.83 -0.68
N LYS A 244 -18.05 8.38 0.57
CA LYS A 244 -18.88 8.94 1.64
C LYS A 244 -18.61 10.42 1.90
N LYS A 245 -17.34 10.86 1.81
CA LYS A 245 -16.95 12.27 1.96
C LYS A 245 -17.36 13.10 0.74
N THR A 246 -17.13 12.61 -0.46
CA THR A 246 -17.37 13.33 -1.72
C THR A 246 -18.86 13.45 -2.02
N VAL A 247 -19.63 12.38 -1.79
CA VAL A 247 -21.05 12.28 -2.18
C VAL A 247 -22.03 12.44 -1.02
N GLY A 248 -21.60 12.08 0.20
CA GLY A 248 -22.45 12.02 1.38
C GLY A 248 -23.17 10.68 1.54
N SER A 249 -23.07 10.10 2.75
CA SER A 249 -23.60 8.76 3.09
C SER A 249 -25.07 8.53 2.70
N GLN A 250 -25.92 9.54 2.90
CA GLN A 250 -27.35 9.42 2.61
C GLN A 250 -27.61 9.32 1.11
N HIS A 251 -26.85 10.05 0.30
CA HIS A 251 -27.05 10.07 -1.15
C HIS A 251 -26.63 8.74 -1.79
N LEU A 252 -25.56 8.14 -1.27
CA LEU A 252 -25.12 6.80 -1.65
C LEU A 252 -26.14 5.72 -1.25
N GLN A 253 -26.63 5.74 -0.01
CA GLN A 253 -27.64 4.78 0.46
C GLN A 253 -28.93 4.88 -0.34
N ASP A 254 -29.41 6.09 -0.61
CA ASP A 254 -30.61 6.30 -1.40
C ASP A 254 -30.43 5.81 -2.86
N LEU A 255 -29.23 5.99 -3.44
CA LEU A 255 -28.89 5.49 -4.77
C LEU A 255 -28.97 3.96 -4.79
N LEU A 256 -28.26 3.28 -3.89
CA LEU A 256 -28.25 1.82 -3.81
C LEU A 256 -29.63 1.26 -3.47
N HIS A 257 -30.40 1.94 -2.62
CA HIS A 257 -31.78 1.57 -2.34
C HIS A 257 -32.66 1.65 -3.60
N SER A 258 -32.53 2.72 -4.40
CA SER A 258 -33.27 2.84 -5.66
C SER A 258 -32.90 1.76 -6.68
N LEU A 259 -31.62 1.34 -6.70
CA LEU A 259 -31.18 0.20 -7.51
C LEU A 259 -31.83 -1.11 -7.04
N MET A 260 -31.80 -1.38 -5.74
CA MET A 260 -32.37 -2.61 -5.15
C MET A 260 -33.89 -2.70 -5.29
N GLN A 261 -34.59 -1.57 -5.32
CA GLN A 261 -36.03 -1.49 -5.52
C GLN A 261 -36.45 -1.47 -7.00
N ALA A 262 -35.49 -1.63 -7.93
CA ALA A 262 -35.74 -1.55 -9.37
C ALA A 262 -36.35 -0.20 -9.81
N ASP A 263 -36.10 0.89 -9.09
CA ASP A 263 -36.53 2.24 -9.45
C ASP A 263 -35.51 2.90 -10.37
N TRP A 264 -35.52 2.48 -11.63
CA TRP A 264 -34.55 2.92 -12.65
C TRP A 264 -34.58 4.43 -12.91
N LYS A 265 -35.73 5.10 -12.68
CA LYS A 265 -35.87 6.55 -12.90
C LYS A 265 -35.19 7.33 -11.79
N ILE A 266 -35.42 6.95 -10.54
CA ILE A 266 -34.76 7.61 -9.40
C ILE A 266 -33.27 7.25 -9.37
N PHE A 267 -32.94 5.98 -9.64
CA PHE A 267 -31.56 5.51 -9.75
C PHE A 267 -30.79 6.31 -10.80
N GLY A 268 -31.30 6.41 -12.03
CA GLY A 268 -30.64 7.14 -13.12
C GLY A 268 -30.36 8.61 -12.77
N LYS A 269 -31.34 9.32 -12.21
CA LYS A 269 -31.15 10.73 -11.79
C LYS A 269 -30.11 10.89 -10.67
N ARG A 270 -30.11 9.97 -9.70
CA ARG A 270 -29.16 10.00 -8.59
C ARG A 270 -27.75 9.66 -9.07
N LEU A 271 -27.64 8.68 -9.96
CA LEU A 271 -26.38 8.28 -10.57
C LEU A 271 -25.79 9.41 -11.41
N GLU A 272 -26.60 10.05 -12.25
CA GLU A 272 -26.21 11.23 -13.04
C GLU A 272 -25.67 12.35 -12.14
N LYS A 273 -26.41 12.71 -11.09
CA LYS A 273 -25.97 13.75 -10.14
C LYS A 273 -24.66 13.39 -9.46
N MET A 274 -24.48 12.12 -9.11
CA MET A 274 -23.28 11.62 -8.43
C MET A 274 -22.08 11.62 -9.37
N VAL A 275 -22.26 11.14 -10.60
CA VAL A 275 -21.26 11.14 -11.66
C VAL A 275 -20.80 12.57 -11.95
N LEU A 276 -21.72 13.53 -12.08
CA LEU A 276 -21.39 14.95 -12.31
C LEU A 276 -20.69 15.62 -11.12
N SER A 277 -20.81 15.05 -9.91
CA SER A 277 -20.13 15.58 -8.71
C SER A 277 -18.76 14.97 -8.46
N VAL A 278 -18.48 13.81 -9.07
CA VAL A 278 -17.27 13.02 -8.84
C VAL A 278 -16.35 13.06 -10.06
N LEU A 279 -16.90 13.02 -11.28
CA LEU A 279 -16.14 13.06 -12.52
C LEU A 279 -16.04 14.51 -13.02
N SER A 280 -14.81 15.01 -13.14
CA SER A 280 -14.51 16.30 -13.75
C SER A 280 -14.64 16.22 -15.26
N TYR A 281 -14.87 17.36 -15.92
CA TYR A 281 -14.96 17.47 -17.39
C TYR A 281 -13.70 16.96 -18.12
N HIS A 282 -12.56 16.86 -17.43
CA HIS A 282 -11.32 16.29 -17.96
C HIS A 282 -11.31 14.75 -17.94
N ASP A 283 -12.11 14.10 -17.08
CA ASP A 283 -12.16 12.63 -16.93
C ASP A 283 -12.96 11.93 -18.04
N THR A 284 -13.88 12.66 -18.69
CA THR A 284 -14.75 12.13 -19.76
C THR A 284 -14.30 12.51 -21.17
N ALA A 285 -13.14 13.19 -21.30
CA ALA A 285 -12.65 13.75 -22.56
C ALA A 285 -11.61 12.88 -23.30
N GLY A 286 -11.17 11.76 -22.70
CA GLY A 286 -10.23 10.80 -23.31
C GLY A 286 -10.89 9.75 -24.21
N ASP A 287 -10.09 8.82 -24.74
CA ASP A 287 -10.54 7.78 -25.70
C ASP A 287 -11.34 6.62 -25.05
N ALA A 288 -11.51 6.58 -23.72
CA ALA A 288 -12.22 5.50 -23.01
C ALA A 288 -13.07 5.96 -21.80
N PRO A 289 -14.01 6.91 -21.97
CA PRO A 289 -14.83 7.46 -20.88
C PRO A 289 -15.72 6.40 -20.20
N GLU A 290 -16.01 5.30 -20.89
CA GLU A 290 -16.76 4.17 -20.34
C GLU A 290 -16.01 3.42 -19.24
N GLN A 291 -14.67 3.42 -19.22
CA GLN A 291 -13.88 2.71 -18.21
C GLN A 291 -13.95 3.40 -16.85
N VAL A 292 -13.85 4.73 -16.84
CA VAL A 292 -14.00 5.56 -15.63
C VAL A 292 -15.40 5.41 -15.04
N TYR A 293 -16.42 5.41 -15.90
CA TYR A 293 -17.80 5.19 -15.49
C TYR A 293 -18.02 3.78 -14.93
N HIS A 294 -17.47 2.78 -15.62
CA HIS A 294 -17.61 1.36 -15.27
C HIS A 294 -17.07 1.09 -13.87
N ALA A 295 -15.92 1.63 -13.55
CA ALA A 295 -15.28 1.32 -12.30
C ALA A 295 -15.75 2.19 -11.12
N PHE A 296 -16.19 3.41 -11.39
CA PHE A 296 -17.03 4.16 -10.45
C PHE A 296 -18.31 3.38 -10.08
N VAL A 297 -18.98 2.78 -11.07
CA VAL A 297 -20.15 1.92 -10.84
C VAL A 297 -19.74 0.64 -10.09
N LEU A 298 -18.58 0.06 -10.40
CA LEU A 298 -18.09 -1.12 -9.69
C LEU A 298 -17.85 -0.82 -8.20
N GLY A 299 -17.15 0.28 -7.91
CA GLY A 299 -16.89 0.76 -6.55
C GLY A 299 -18.17 1.13 -5.79
N LEU A 300 -19.18 1.64 -6.49
CA LEU A 300 -20.53 1.81 -5.94
C LEU A 300 -21.16 0.47 -5.55
N LEU A 301 -21.04 -0.53 -6.43
CA LEU A 301 -21.67 -1.83 -6.24
C LEU A 301 -20.98 -2.67 -5.16
N THR A 302 -19.70 -2.46 -4.85
CA THR A 302 -19.03 -3.16 -3.73
C THR A 302 -19.70 -2.91 -2.37
N HIS A 303 -20.48 -1.84 -2.23
CA HIS A 303 -21.33 -1.60 -1.05
C HIS A 303 -22.48 -2.62 -0.89
N LEU A 304 -22.74 -3.43 -1.93
CA LEU A 304 -23.71 -4.51 -1.93
C LEU A 304 -23.06 -5.89 -1.81
N SER A 305 -21.73 -5.96 -1.62
CA SER A 305 -20.97 -7.22 -1.52
C SER A 305 -21.38 -8.09 -0.33
N ASP A 306 -22.09 -7.54 0.66
CA ASP A 306 -22.67 -8.28 1.79
C ASP A 306 -23.85 -9.17 1.37
N ARG A 307 -24.50 -8.86 0.24
CA ARG A 307 -25.72 -9.53 -0.24
C ARG A 307 -25.62 -10.05 -1.67
N TYR A 308 -24.69 -9.52 -2.45
CA TYR A 308 -24.56 -9.78 -3.87
C TYR A 308 -23.10 -10.00 -4.25
N ILE A 309 -22.85 -10.88 -5.22
CA ILE A 309 -21.51 -11.05 -5.79
C ILE A 309 -21.35 -10.00 -6.89
N VAL A 310 -20.56 -8.97 -6.62
CA VAL A 310 -20.23 -7.94 -7.61
C VAL A 310 -19.17 -8.50 -8.55
N ARG A 311 -19.44 -8.48 -9.86
CA ARG A 311 -18.48 -8.94 -10.89
C ARG A 311 -18.38 -7.92 -12.01
N SER A 312 -17.17 -7.51 -12.31
CA SER A 312 -16.82 -6.71 -13.49
C SER A 312 -16.74 -7.61 -14.72
N ASN A 313 -17.23 -7.14 -15.88
CA ASN A 313 -17.05 -7.76 -17.21
C ASN A 313 -17.08 -9.30 -17.25
N ARG A 314 -18.28 -9.88 -17.39
CA ARG A 314 -18.37 -11.24 -17.93
C ARG A 314 -17.89 -11.19 -19.38
N GLU A 315 -16.73 -11.76 -19.66
CA GLU A 315 -16.44 -12.24 -21.01
C GLU A 315 -17.63 -13.12 -21.44
N SER A 316 -18.29 -12.72 -22.53
CA SER A 316 -19.33 -13.49 -23.20
C SER A 316 -18.71 -14.29 -24.32
#